data_AF-A0A8X8FKB6-F1
#
_entry.id   AF-A0A8X8FKB6-F1
#
_cell.length_a   1.000
_cell.length_b   1.000
_cell.length_c   1.000
_cell.angle_alpha   90.00
_cell.angle_beta   90.00
_cell.angle_gamma   90.00
#
_symmetry.space_group_name_H-M   'P 1'
#
loop_
_entity.id
_entity.type
_entity.pdbx_description
1 polymer ?
#
loop_
_entity_poly.entity_id
_entity_poly.type
_entity_poly.pdbx_seq_one_letter_code
_entity_poly.pdbx_strand_id
1 'polypeptide(L)'
;MRAGAALLGALLVLLPGTALSAAPECTQGLLERLGWRFESAAVTTPDVHGGPVCTREDLRQAHAQGDLRATLPRQWQPAVRAEFMQQLLDDPASVCAYAMRVGEAARRAAHALENNPGYRFSGLQLGWIGFGARGAHAQGWQRTRSLGRGYRPAASNSQALAAFYTGKVRSECGVGRQVAQLATQRELHGDASFDTAFDNDELGIGTFVGLHDTNSILLGAHAGDLFADGKAVRTSAMGRQAFMGAPGYLTHALGRETLDDLNNQAENFIVVDVGAEAAEALRRHGGFGWYDQRNRELWELSRQLPRRGVRFFERLLAERDPALRASLTDDEAVLLERMDAVLDDPFYRQFLIFVHPRGIKPIGLHVARLLDRNPRTPFTVELTVHNLPTTLYRRWQQAQLRHCAATGLPGSLTSDSGPDGDAGRRPSTQR
;
A
#
# COMPACT_ATOMS: atom_id res chain seq x y z
N MET A 1 9.23 -59.42 -46.83
CA MET A 1 9.47 -59.24 -45.38
C MET A 1 9.06 -57.83 -44.99
N ARG A 2 8.64 -57.67 -43.75
CA ARG A 2 7.63 -56.72 -43.25
C ARG A 2 8.18 -55.32 -42.92
N ALA A 3 7.33 -54.32 -43.18
CA ALA A 3 6.90 -53.17 -42.36
C ALA A 3 7.85 -52.47 -41.36
N GLY A 4 7.77 -51.13 -41.37
CA GLY A 4 8.15 -50.23 -40.26
C GLY A 4 7.91 -48.77 -40.68
N ALA A 5 6.67 -48.27 -40.61
CA ALA A 5 6.05 -47.57 -39.48
C ALA A 5 6.17 -46.05 -39.62
N ALA A 6 5.06 -45.44 -40.07
CA ALA A 6 4.84 -44.01 -40.14
C ALA A 6 4.63 -43.42 -38.73
N LEU A 7 5.35 -42.35 -38.40
CA LEU A 7 5.14 -41.55 -37.20
C LEU A 7 4.21 -40.39 -37.53
N LEU A 8 2.97 -40.47 -37.04
CA LEU A 8 2.02 -39.35 -37.01
C LEU A 8 2.57 -38.25 -36.08
N GLY A 9 2.75 -37.05 -36.64
CA GLY A 9 2.92 -35.83 -35.86
C GLY A 9 1.58 -35.38 -35.29
N ALA A 10 1.45 -35.40 -33.97
CA ALA A 10 0.32 -34.78 -33.27
C ALA A 10 0.57 -33.26 -33.19
N LEU A 11 -0.16 -32.49 -34.00
CA LEU A 11 -0.32 -31.06 -33.78
C LEU A 11 -1.19 -30.85 -32.54
N LEU A 12 -0.57 -30.43 -31.44
CA LEU A 12 -1.27 -29.80 -30.32
C LEU A 12 -1.73 -28.41 -30.78
N VAL A 13 -3.01 -28.33 -31.17
CA VAL A 13 -3.72 -27.06 -31.31
C VAL A 13 -3.86 -26.46 -29.91
N LEU A 14 -3.02 -25.46 -29.61
CA LEU A 14 -3.21 -24.54 -28.49
C LEU A 14 -4.52 -23.79 -28.73
N LEU A 15 -5.59 -24.20 -28.05
CA LEU A 15 -6.82 -23.41 -27.95
C LEU A 15 -6.48 -22.08 -27.27
N PRO A 16 -6.79 -20.92 -27.89
CA PRO A 16 -6.66 -19.65 -27.20
C PRO A 16 -7.64 -19.67 -26.02
N GLY A 17 -7.11 -19.46 -24.81
CA GLY A 17 -7.93 -19.30 -23.62
C GLY A 17 -8.91 -18.15 -23.85
N THR A 18 -10.18 -18.48 -24.05
CA THR A 18 -11.25 -17.50 -24.03
C THR A 18 -11.25 -16.88 -22.64
N ALA A 19 -10.83 -15.61 -22.54
CA ALA A 19 -11.18 -14.81 -21.39
C ALA A 19 -12.70 -14.88 -21.28
N LEU A 20 -13.22 -15.57 -20.24
CA LEU A 20 -14.64 -15.45 -19.93
C LEU A 20 -14.89 -13.97 -19.69
N SER A 21 -15.55 -13.30 -20.63
CA SER A 21 -16.08 -11.98 -20.39
C SER A 21 -16.97 -12.10 -19.16
N ALA A 22 -16.60 -11.42 -18.08
CA ALA A 22 -17.44 -11.37 -16.90
C ALA A 22 -18.85 -10.94 -17.32
N ALA A 23 -19.86 -11.53 -16.70
CA ALA A 23 -21.24 -11.21 -17.04
C ALA A 23 -21.47 -9.70 -16.86
N PRO A 24 -22.15 -9.00 -17.79
CA PRO A 24 -22.21 -7.54 -17.80
C PRO A 24 -22.70 -6.92 -16.48
N GLU A 25 -23.60 -7.61 -15.79
CA GLU A 25 -24.12 -7.26 -14.46
C GLU A 25 -23.03 -7.27 -13.37
N CYS A 26 -22.06 -8.18 -13.45
CA CYS A 26 -20.95 -8.25 -12.51
C CYS A 26 -19.99 -7.06 -12.68
N THR A 27 -19.73 -6.68 -13.93
CA THR A 27 -18.91 -5.50 -14.25
C THR A 27 -19.58 -4.22 -13.79
N GLN A 28 -20.87 -4.03 -14.12
CA GLN A 28 -21.61 -2.86 -13.65
C GLN A 28 -21.66 -2.80 -12.11
N GLY A 29 -21.95 -3.92 -11.44
CA GLY A 29 -21.99 -3.94 -9.98
C GLY A 29 -20.62 -3.66 -9.34
N LEU A 30 -19.50 -4.06 -9.98
CA LEU A 30 -18.15 -3.67 -9.53
C LEU A 30 -17.93 -2.16 -9.65
N LEU A 31 -18.33 -1.56 -10.77
CA LEU A 31 -18.26 -0.11 -10.97
C LEU A 31 -19.11 0.64 -9.93
N GLU A 32 -20.32 0.15 -9.64
CA GLU A 32 -21.19 0.72 -8.60
C GLU A 32 -20.54 0.65 -7.21
N ARG A 33 -19.81 -0.43 -6.88
CA ARG A 33 -19.01 -0.51 -5.64
C ARG A 33 -17.82 0.45 -5.62
N LEU A 34 -17.24 0.73 -6.78
CA LEU A 34 -16.28 1.82 -6.94
C LEU A 34 -16.95 3.21 -6.90
N GLY A 35 -18.27 3.27 -6.74
CA GLY A 35 -19.03 4.50 -6.57
C GLY A 35 -19.62 5.05 -7.87
N TRP A 36 -19.49 4.37 -9.00
CA TRP A 36 -20.17 4.81 -10.22
C TRP A 36 -21.69 4.76 -10.08
N ARG A 37 -22.34 5.83 -10.52
CA ARG A 37 -23.80 5.90 -10.62
C ARG A 37 -24.20 5.93 -12.08
N PHE A 38 -25.08 5.00 -12.45
CA PHE A 38 -25.54 4.85 -13.83
C PHE A 38 -26.97 5.33 -13.99
N GLU A 39 -27.18 6.18 -15.00
CA GLU A 39 -28.51 6.60 -15.42
C GLU A 39 -28.74 6.16 -16.87
N SER A 40 -29.96 5.81 -17.25
CA SER A 40 -30.31 5.49 -18.63
C SER A 40 -31.23 6.54 -19.22
N ALA A 41 -30.80 7.22 -20.29
CA ALA A 41 -31.52 8.33 -20.91
C ALA A 41 -31.63 8.17 -22.43
N ALA A 42 -32.51 8.96 -23.06
CA ALA A 42 -32.65 9.06 -24.50
C ALA A 42 -31.52 9.92 -25.10
N VAL A 43 -30.28 9.46 -24.92
CA VAL A 43 -29.06 10.08 -25.46
C VAL A 43 -28.46 9.19 -26.54
N THR A 44 -27.74 9.77 -27.49
CA THR A 44 -27.10 9.02 -28.60
C THR A 44 -25.70 8.56 -28.26
N THR A 45 -25.00 9.29 -27.39
CA THR A 45 -23.65 8.99 -26.89
C THR A 45 -23.67 8.95 -25.36
N PRO A 46 -22.82 8.14 -24.72
CA PRO A 46 -22.70 8.13 -23.27
C PRO A 46 -22.10 9.46 -22.78
N ASP A 47 -22.65 9.99 -21.70
CA ASP A 47 -22.05 11.12 -20.96
C ASP A 47 -21.37 10.54 -19.71
N VAL A 48 -20.05 10.71 -19.61
CA VAL A 48 -19.24 10.16 -18.52
C VAL A 48 -18.57 11.30 -17.79
N HIS A 49 -18.82 11.38 -16.49
CA HIS A 49 -18.19 12.34 -15.61
C HIS A 49 -17.52 11.58 -14.45
N GLY A 50 -16.25 11.22 -14.66
CA GLY A 50 -15.43 10.56 -13.65
C GLY A 50 -15.01 11.50 -12.52
N GLY A 51 -14.59 12.72 -12.85
CA GLY A 51 -14.14 13.73 -11.87
C GLY A 51 -12.75 13.43 -11.26
N PRO A 52 -12.16 14.36 -10.48
CA PRO A 52 -10.84 14.21 -9.88
C PRO A 52 -10.89 13.38 -8.58
N VAL A 53 -11.35 12.14 -8.67
CA VAL A 53 -11.65 11.27 -7.50
C VAL A 53 -10.46 11.12 -6.54
N CYS A 54 -9.22 11.06 -7.03
CA CYS A 54 -8.03 10.93 -6.17
C CYS A 54 -7.81 12.14 -5.23
N THR A 55 -8.42 13.29 -5.50
CA THR A 55 -8.35 14.47 -4.64
C THR A 55 -9.37 14.44 -3.50
N ARG A 56 -10.38 13.58 -3.61
CA ARG A 56 -11.49 13.49 -2.65
C ARG A 56 -11.08 12.65 -1.44
N GLU A 57 -11.79 12.86 -0.35
CA GLU A 57 -11.61 12.17 0.91
C GLU A 57 -12.10 10.74 0.88
N ASP A 58 -13.33 10.60 0.41
CA ASP A 58 -14.10 9.37 0.37
C ASP A 58 -15.06 9.44 -0.83
N LEU A 59 -15.77 8.33 -1.09
CA LEU A 59 -16.76 8.26 -2.16
C LEU A 59 -17.93 9.22 -1.94
N ARG A 60 -18.29 9.50 -0.68
CA ARG A 60 -19.38 10.43 -0.34
C ARG A 60 -19.03 11.85 -0.80
N GLN A 61 -17.79 12.30 -0.58
CA GLN A 61 -17.33 13.59 -1.06
C GLN A 61 -17.25 13.61 -2.60
N ALA A 62 -16.78 12.53 -3.23
CA ALA A 62 -16.80 12.41 -4.68
C ALA A 62 -18.22 12.60 -5.24
N HIS A 63 -19.21 11.90 -4.67
CA HIS A 63 -20.62 12.03 -5.07
C HIS A 63 -21.20 13.43 -4.84
N ALA A 64 -20.85 14.06 -3.71
CA ALA A 64 -21.28 15.42 -3.40
C ALA A 64 -20.74 16.45 -4.40
N GLN A 65 -19.59 16.16 -5.02
CA GLN A 65 -18.97 16.98 -6.06
C GLN A 65 -19.41 16.62 -7.47
N GLY A 66 -20.32 15.65 -7.61
CA GLY A 66 -20.86 15.21 -8.91
C GLY A 66 -20.01 14.17 -9.63
N ASP A 67 -18.90 13.71 -9.05
CA ASP A 67 -17.99 12.71 -9.62
C ASP A 67 -18.67 11.33 -9.75
N LEU A 68 -18.01 10.43 -10.51
CA LEU A 68 -18.40 9.02 -10.70
C LEU A 68 -19.85 8.85 -11.18
N ARG A 69 -20.21 9.50 -12.28
CA ARG A 69 -21.53 9.35 -12.91
C ARG A 69 -21.41 9.04 -14.40
N ALA A 70 -22.30 8.18 -14.90
CA ALA A 70 -22.40 7.88 -16.31
C ALA A 70 -23.88 7.82 -16.75
N THR A 71 -24.24 8.62 -17.73
CA THR A 71 -25.55 8.57 -18.39
C THR A 71 -25.41 7.80 -19.69
N LEU A 72 -26.13 6.68 -19.80
CA LEU A 72 -26.01 5.72 -20.88
C LEU A 72 -27.23 5.78 -21.82
N PRO A 73 -27.04 5.59 -23.13
CA PRO A 73 -28.14 5.41 -24.08
C PRO A 73 -29.05 4.24 -23.71
N ARG A 74 -30.37 4.47 -23.63
CA ARG A 74 -31.36 3.41 -23.35
C ARG A 74 -31.39 2.31 -24.41
N GLN A 75 -31.12 2.68 -25.66
CA GLN A 75 -31.19 1.81 -26.83
C GLN A 75 -29.92 0.98 -27.07
N TRP A 76 -28.93 1.04 -26.17
CA TRP A 76 -27.72 0.26 -26.31
C TRP A 76 -28.00 -1.24 -26.27
N GLN A 77 -27.40 -1.95 -27.23
CA GLN A 77 -27.39 -3.40 -27.21
C GLN A 77 -26.57 -3.91 -26.01
N PRO A 78 -26.93 -5.05 -25.41
CA PRO A 78 -26.23 -5.59 -24.24
C PRO A 78 -24.72 -5.74 -24.43
N ALA A 79 -24.26 -6.16 -25.62
CA ALA A 79 -22.84 -6.31 -25.92
C ALA A 79 -22.07 -4.98 -25.89
N VAL A 80 -22.65 -3.93 -26.48
CA VAL A 80 -22.06 -2.57 -26.50
C VAL A 80 -21.97 -2.02 -25.08
N ARG A 81 -23.03 -2.21 -24.28
CA ARG A 81 -23.03 -1.82 -22.87
C ARG A 81 -21.95 -2.57 -22.09
N ALA A 82 -21.80 -3.87 -22.31
CA ALA A 82 -20.81 -4.68 -21.61
C ALA A 82 -19.37 -4.23 -21.92
N GLU A 83 -19.05 -3.97 -23.19
CA GLU A 83 -17.75 -3.45 -23.62
C GLU A 83 -17.45 -2.09 -22.99
N PHE A 84 -18.43 -1.18 -22.99
CA PHE A 84 -18.31 0.12 -22.34
C PHE A 84 -18.03 0.01 -20.84
N MET A 85 -18.70 -0.91 -20.13
CA MET A 85 -18.44 -1.13 -18.70
C MET A 85 -17.01 -1.65 -18.46
N GLN A 86 -16.49 -2.51 -19.34
CA GLN A 86 -15.09 -2.95 -19.23
C GLN A 86 -14.11 -1.80 -19.44
N GLN A 87 -14.38 -0.90 -20.38
CA GLN A 87 -13.55 0.30 -20.57
C GLN A 87 -13.62 1.23 -19.35
N LEU A 88 -14.80 1.39 -18.74
CA LEU A 88 -14.99 2.26 -17.57
C LEU A 88 -14.22 1.75 -16.34
N LEU A 89 -13.94 0.46 -16.23
CA LEU A 89 -13.08 -0.08 -15.18
C LEU A 89 -11.64 0.45 -15.28
N ASP A 90 -11.18 0.80 -16.47
CA ASP A 90 -9.84 1.35 -16.69
C ASP A 90 -9.82 2.90 -16.68
N ASP A 91 -10.97 3.54 -16.45
CA ASP A 91 -11.06 5.00 -16.30
C ASP A 91 -10.22 5.47 -15.09
N PRO A 92 -9.47 6.59 -15.18
CA PRO A 92 -8.69 7.11 -14.06
C PRO A 92 -9.50 7.31 -12.77
N ALA A 93 -10.78 7.67 -12.86
CA ALA A 93 -11.67 7.80 -11.72
C ALA A 93 -11.94 6.45 -11.03
N SER A 94 -12.04 5.36 -11.80
CA SER A 94 -12.14 3.98 -11.27
C SER A 94 -10.87 3.54 -10.54
N VAL A 95 -9.70 3.87 -11.09
CA VAL A 95 -8.40 3.59 -10.44
C VAL A 95 -8.27 4.38 -9.13
N CYS A 96 -8.71 5.65 -9.12
CA CYS A 96 -8.73 6.48 -7.93
C CYS A 96 -9.72 6.00 -6.86
N ALA A 97 -10.92 5.56 -7.26
CA ALA A 97 -11.88 4.95 -6.36
C ALA A 97 -11.35 3.64 -5.76
N TYR A 98 -10.61 2.85 -6.55
CA TYR A 98 -9.89 1.69 -6.05
C TYR A 98 -8.81 2.09 -5.03
N ALA A 99 -8.06 3.16 -5.28
CA ALA A 99 -7.05 3.65 -4.35
C ALA A 99 -7.65 4.04 -2.98
N MET A 100 -8.89 4.52 -2.92
CA MET A 100 -9.61 4.71 -1.64
C MET A 100 -9.80 3.39 -0.88
N ARG A 101 -10.19 2.31 -1.57
CA ARG A 101 -10.34 0.97 -0.98
C ARG A 101 -8.99 0.41 -0.51
N VAL A 102 -7.92 0.63 -1.29
CA VAL A 102 -6.55 0.30 -0.87
C VAL A 102 -6.18 1.07 0.38
N GLY A 103 -6.54 2.36 0.48
CA GLY A 103 -6.29 3.17 1.66
C GLY A 103 -6.99 2.66 2.91
N GLU A 104 -8.27 2.28 2.82
CA GLU A 104 -8.98 1.64 3.93
C GLU A 104 -8.30 0.34 4.38
N ALA A 105 -7.91 -0.50 3.42
CA ALA A 105 -7.20 -1.75 3.69
C ALA A 105 -5.82 -1.52 4.31
N ALA A 106 -5.07 -0.52 3.83
CA ALA A 106 -3.75 -0.15 4.35
C ALA A 106 -3.83 0.36 5.78
N ARG A 107 -4.85 1.19 6.11
CA ARG A 107 -5.10 1.64 7.49
C ARG A 107 -5.38 0.44 8.41
N ARG A 108 -6.29 -0.47 8.02
CA ARG A 108 -6.58 -1.68 8.82
C ARG A 108 -5.33 -2.53 9.04
N ALA A 109 -4.58 -2.81 7.97
CA ALA A 109 -3.36 -3.61 8.03
C ALA A 109 -2.30 -2.98 8.92
N ALA A 110 -2.02 -1.68 8.74
CA ALA A 110 -1.03 -0.96 9.52
C ALA A 110 -1.40 -0.92 11.01
N HIS A 111 -2.67 -0.68 11.35
CA HIS A 111 -3.13 -0.72 12.74
C HIS A 111 -3.04 -2.12 13.34
N ALA A 112 -3.41 -3.17 12.60
CA ALA A 112 -3.28 -4.55 13.09
C ALA A 112 -1.82 -4.94 13.36
N LEU A 113 -0.88 -4.49 12.52
CA LEU A 113 0.55 -4.71 12.69
C LEU A 113 1.12 -3.91 13.87
N GLU A 114 0.77 -2.63 14.00
CA GLU A 114 1.18 -1.76 15.12
C GLU A 114 0.65 -2.28 16.46
N ASN A 115 -0.60 -2.76 16.48
CA ASN A 115 -1.26 -3.26 17.68
C ASN A 115 -0.74 -4.64 18.13
N ASN A 116 0.17 -5.29 17.38
CA ASN A 116 0.78 -6.54 17.80
C ASN A 116 2.04 -6.29 18.66
N PRO A 117 1.99 -6.38 20.01
CA PRO A 117 3.17 -6.21 20.86
C PRO A 117 4.22 -7.33 20.67
N GLY A 118 3.83 -8.42 20.00
CA GLY A 118 4.67 -9.55 19.64
C GLY A 118 5.43 -9.36 18.32
N TYR A 119 5.04 -8.40 17.47
CA TYR A 119 5.76 -8.10 16.23
C TYR A 119 6.84 -7.05 16.48
N ARG A 120 8.11 -7.45 16.42
CA ARG A 120 9.24 -6.61 16.85
C ARG A 120 10.35 -6.50 15.83
N PHE A 121 11.23 -5.53 16.06
CA PHE A 121 12.53 -5.44 15.42
C PHE A 121 13.63 -5.91 16.37
N SER A 122 14.69 -6.53 15.84
CA SER A 122 15.95 -6.72 16.55
C SER A 122 17.10 -6.54 15.57
N GLY A 123 18.12 -5.74 15.92
CA GLY A 123 19.35 -5.64 15.12
C GLY A 123 20.30 -6.83 15.30
N LEU A 124 20.11 -7.64 16.34
CA LEU A 124 20.99 -8.75 16.75
C LEU A 124 20.44 -10.14 16.37
N GLN A 125 19.52 -10.25 15.42
CA GLN A 125 18.97 -11.55 14.99
C GLN A 125 19.83 -12.19 13.89
N LEU A 126 19.96 -13.53 13.93
CA LEU A 126 20.72 -14.36 12.97
C LEU A 126 20.14 -14.37 11.53
N GLY A 127 19.11 -13.56 11.24
CA GLY A 127 18.40 -13.51 9.98
C GLY A 127 17.49 -12.28 9.86
N TRP A 128 16.89 -12.06 8.68
CA TRP A 128 16.02 -10.90 8.42
C TRP A 128 14.64 -11.06 9.05
N ILE A 129 14.23 -12.31 9.27
CA ILE A 129 12.93 -12.70 9.82
C ILE A 129 13.13 -13.81 10.86
N GLY A 130 12.47 -13.67 12.01
CA GLY A 130 12.52 -14.62 13.11
C GLY A 130 11.13 -14.97 13.63
N PHE A 131 10.76 -16.24 13.56
CA PHE A 131 9.45 -16.75 13.99
C PHE A 131 9.45 -17.26 15.45
N GLY A 132 10.45 -16.90 16.25
CA GLY A 132 10.55 -17.31 17.65
C GLY A 132 10.58 -18.84 17.85
N ALA A 133 10.25 -19.28 19.07
CA ALA A 133 10.37 -20.68 19.49
C ALA A 133 9.41 -21.64 18.74
N ARG A 134 8.26 -21.13 18.26
CA ARG A 134 7.32 -21.93 17.46
C ARG A 134 7.87 -22.28 16.07
N GLY A 135 8.85 -21.51 15.58
CA GLY A 135 9.40 -21.68 14.24
C GLY A 135 8.46 -21.20 13.13
N ALA A 136 9.00 -21.16 11.91
CA ALA A 136 8.31 -20.59 10.74
C ALA A 136 7.13 -21.46 10.29
N HIS A 137 7.34 -22.77 10.16
CA HIS A 137 6.33 -23.69 9.62
C HIS A 137 5.06 -23.73 10.48
N ALA A 138 5.19 -23.77 11.81
CA ALA A 138 4.06 -23.73 12.73
C ALA A 138 3.29 -22.40 12.72
N GLN A 139 3.86 -21.36 12.10
CA GLN A 139 3.21 -20.06 11.88
C GLN A 139 2.84 -19.85 10.41
N GLY A 140 2.77 -20.93 9.63
CA GLY A 140 2.31 -20.89 8.23
C GLY A 140 3.38 -20.51 7.21
N TRP A 141 4.66 -20.47 7.58
CA TRP A 141 5.74 -20.04 6.68
C TRP A 141 6.73 -21.16 6.34
N GLN A 142 6.97 -21.36 5.05
CA GLN A 142 8.02 -22.20 4.53
C GLN A 142 9.26 -21.36 4.20
N ARG A 143 10.42 -21.82 4.66
CA ARG A 143 11.70 -21.17 4.37
C ARG A 143 12.11 -21.46 2.92
N THR A 144 12.50 -20.43 2.18
CA THR A 144 12.99 -20.53 0.80
C THR A 144 14.49 -20.30 0.69
N ARG A 145 15.10 -19.57 1.64
CA ARG A 145 16.55 -19.28 1.65
C ARG A 145 17.21 -19.53 3.00
N SER A 146 18.53 -19.74 2.96
CA SER A 146 19.53 -19.47 4.01
C SER A 146 19.12 -18.57 5.19
N LEU A 147 19.35 -18.91 6.46
CA LEU A 147 19.49 -17.98 7.59
C LEU A 147 18.35 -16.93 7.70
N GLY A 148 17.10 -17.35 7.52
CA GLY A 148 15.94 -16.47 7.63
C GLY A 148 15.90 -15.32 6.61
N ARG A 149 16.49 -15.49 5.42
CA ARG A 149 16.56 -14.48 4.36
C ARG A 149 15.42 -14.53 3.35
N GLY A 150 14.54 -15.52 3.46
CA GLY A 150 13.43 -15.71 2.53
C GLY A 150 12.43 -16.74 3.04
N TYR A 151 11.15 -16.37 2.99
CA TYR A 151 10.02 -17.22 3.34
C TYR A 151 8.87 -17.01 2.35
N ARG A 152 8.00 -18.01 2.24
CA ARG A 152 6.72 -17.95 1.56
C ARG A 152 5.64 -18.64 2.41
N PRO A 153 4.35 -18.36 2.23
CA PRO A 153 3.28 -19.16 2.81
C PRO A 153 3.48 -20.67 2.53
N ALA A 154 3.27 -21.50 3.55
CA ALA A 154 3.38 -22.96 3.46
C ALA A 154 2.06 -23.59 2.99
N ALA A 155 0.93 -22.98 3.33
CA ALA A 155 -0.41 -23.44 2.98
C ALA A 155 -1.34 -22.24 2.73
N SER A 156 -2.11 -21.79 3.72
CA SER A 156 -2.97 -20.61 3.58
C SER A 156 -2.15 -19.31 3.70
N ASN A 157 -2.37 -18.39 2.75
CA ASN A 157 -1.71 -17.08 2.69
C ASN A 157 -2.16 -16.18 3.84
N SER A 158 -3.46 -16.15 4.09
CA SER A 158 -4.11 -15.41 5.16
C SER A 158 -3.63 -15.88 6.54
N GLN A 159 -3.52 -17.20 6.75
CA GLN A 159 -2.97 -17.75 7.99
C GLN A 159 -1.49 -17.42 8.18
N ALA A 160 -0.69 -17.44 7.11
CA ALA A 160 0.71 -17.03 7.18
C ALA A 160 0.84 -15.56 7.62
N LEU A 161 0.04 -14.66 7.03
CA LEU A 161 0.02 -13.25 7.42
C LEU A 161 -0.55 -13.02 8.84
N ALA A 162 -1.48 -13.85 9.31
CA ALA A 162 -2.03 -13.75 10.66
C ALA A 162 -0.95 -13.89 11.76
N ALA A 163 0.18 -14.56 11.46
CA ALA A 163 1.34 -14.62 12.35
C ALA A 163 1.92 -13.23 12.66
N PHE A 164 1.81 -12.26 11.76
CA PHE A 164 2.27 -10.89 11.98
C PHE A 164 1.26 -10.03 12.75
N TYR A 165 -0.03 -10.38 12.72
CA TYR A 165 -1.06 -9.66 13.48
C TYR A 165 -1.13 -10.09 14.95
N THR A 166 -0.84 -11.34 15.26
CA THR A 166 -1.05 -11.88 16.63
C THR A 166 0.11 -12.72 17.16
N GLY A 167 1.05 -13.09 16.29
CA GLY A 167 2.18 -13.95 16.64
C GLY A 167 3.35 -13.19 17.27
N LYS A 168 4.38 -13.96 17.63
CA LYS A 168 5.65 -13.44 18.17
C LYS A 168 6.71 -13.53 17.09
N VAL A 169 6.67 -12.57 16.17
CA VAL A 169 7.53 -12.53 14.99
C VAL A 169 8.48 -11.35 15.08
N ARG A 170 9.66 -11.48 14.51
CA ARG A 170 10.62 -10.39 14.35
C ARG A 170 10.94 -10.22 12.88
N SER A 171 11.05 -8.98 12.44
CA SER A 171 11.60 -8.67 11.14
C SER A 171 12.32 -7.34 11.16
N GLU A 172 13.18 -7.15 10.17
CA GLU A 172 13.70 -5.81 9.88
C GLU A 172 12.68 -4.94 9.12
N CYS A 173 12.99 -3.66 8.94
CA CYS A 173 12.07 -2.65 8.41
C CYS A 173 11.63 -2.88 6.95
N GLY A 174 12.49 -3.37 6.06
CA GLY A 174 12.20 -3.68 4.67
C GLY A 174 11.20 -4.83 4.51
N VAL A 175 11.37 -5.92 5.26
CA VAL A 175 10.40 -7.00 5.41
C VAL A 175 9.15 -6.46 6.08
N GLY A 176 9.27 -5.56 7.06
CA GLY A 176 8.11 -4.90 7.66
C GLY A 176 7.25 -4.16 6.64
N ARG A 177 7.89 -3.46 5.70
CA ARG A 177 7.20 -2.86 4.54
C ARG A 177 6.54 -3.93 3.67
N GLN A 178 7.25 -5.00 3.31
CA GLN A 178 6.68 -6.08 2.50
C GLN A 178 5.46 -6.71 3.18
N VAL A 179 5.56 -7.01 4.48
CA VAL A 179 4.43 -7.54 5.28
C VAL A 179 3.28 -6.56 5.27
N ALA A 180 3.51 -5.26 5.44
CA ALA A 180 2.45 -4.25 5.39
C ALA A 180 1.79 -4.15 3.99
N GLN A 181 2.56 -4.26 2.91
CA GLN A 181 2.04 -4.31 1.54
C GLN A 181 1.17 -5.56 1.31
N LEU A 182 1.63 -6.74 1.72
CA LEU A 182 0.88 -7.99 1.58
C LEU A 182 -0.35 -8.03 2.50
N ALA A 183 -0.23 -7.50 3.72
CA ALA A 183 -1.34 -7.36 4.66
C ALA A 183 -2.41 -6.41 4.11
N THR A 184 -2.01 -5.33 3.44
CA THR A 184 -2.96 -4.45 2.72
C THR A 184 -3.74 -5.25 1.67
N GLN A 185 -3.09 -6.12 0.91
CA GLN A 185 -3.80 -6.97 -0.07
C GLN A 185 -4.74 -7.97 0.61
N ARG A 186 -4.33 -8.57 1.73
CA ARG A 186 -5.20 -9.43 2.54
C ARG A 186 -6.45 -8.69 3.02
N GLU A 187 -6.29 -7.49 3.58
CA GLU A 187 -7.41 -6.65 4.05
C GLU A 187 -8.33 -6.17 2.92
N LEU A 188 -7.79 -6.00 1.72
CA LEU A 188 -8.54 -5.58 0.54
C LEU A 188 -9.35 -6.73 -0.08
N HIS A 189 -8.79 -7.93 -0.09
CA HIS A 189 -9.41 -9.12 -0.66
C HIS A 189 -10.31 -9.87 0.34
N GLY A 190 -10.02 -9.81 1.64
CA GLY A 190 -10.54 -10.75 2.62
C GLY A 190 -9.84 -12.11 2.53
N ASP A 191 -9.85 -12.89 3.62
CA ASP A 191 -9.02 -14.10 3.76
C ASP A 191 -9.24 -15.14 2.65
N ALA A 192 -10.50 -15.45 2.34
CA ALA A 192 -10.84 -16.47 1.33
C ALA A 192 -10.47 -16.04 -0.10
N SER A 193 -10.71 -14.78 -0.48
CA SER A 193 -10.27 -14.30 -1.79
C SER A 193 -8.76 -14.13 -1.85
N PHE A 194 -8.11 -13.76 -0.76
CA PHE A 194 -6.66 -13.60 -0.73
C PHE A 194 -5.94 -14.94 -0.93
N ASP A 195 -6.44 -16.00 -0.30
CA ASP A 195 -5.92 -17.37 -0.47
C ASP A 195 -6.14 -17.94 -1.87
N THR A 196 -7.12 -17.43 -2.63
CA THR A 196 -7.44 -17.90 -3.99
C THR A 196 -6.93 -16.98 -5.09
N ALA A 197 -6.68 -15.70 -4.81
CA ALA A 197 -6.22 -14.72 -5.79
C ALA A 197 -4.70 -14.71 -5.98
N PHE A 198 -3.96 -15.32 -5.05
CA PHE A 198 -2.51 -15.35 -5.05
C PHE A 198 -2.00 -16.76 -4.75
N ASP A 199 -1.02 -17.21 -5.53
CA ASP A 199 -0.29 -18.41 -5.22
C ASP A 199 0.71 -18.17 -4.09
N ASN A 200 1.04 -19.20 -3.33
CA ASN A 200 1.89 -19.05 -2.14
C ASN A 200 3.29 -18.51 -2.47
N ASP A 201 3.86 -18.88 -3.62
CA ASP A 201 5.17 -18.40 -4.05
C ASP A 201 5.18 -16.94 -4.52
N GLU A 202 4.01 -16.37 -4.80
CA GLU A 202 3.84 -14.95 -5.12
C GLU A 202 3.96 -14.04 -3.89
N LEU A 203 3.73 -14.59 -2.70
CA LEU A 203 3.69 -13.84 -1.43
C LEU A 203 4.98 -13.99 -0.61
N GLY A 204 6.10 -14.19 -1.30
CA GLY A 204 7.41 -14.29 -0.68
C GLY A 204 7.83 -13.01 0.06
N ILE A 205 8.44 -13.17 1.24
CA ILE A 205 9.05 -12.10 2.03
C ILE A 205 10.53 -12.40 2.30
N GLY A 206 11.37 -11.38 2.34
CA GLY A 206 12.81 -11.53 2.57
C GLY A 206 13.63 -10.29 2.21
N THR A 207 14.91 -10.47 1.89
CA THR A 207 15.73 -9.36 1.37
C THR A 207 15.19 -8.89 0.01
N PHE A 208 15.15 -7.59 -0.27
CA PHE A 208 14.65 -7.07 -1.56
C PHE A 208 15.37 -7.68 -2.79
N VAL A 209 16.70 -7.75 -2.75
CA VAL A 209 17.50 -8.45 -3.79
C VAL A 209 17.05 -9.91 -3.98
N GLY A 210 16.65 -10.55 -2.88
CA GLY A 210 16.19 -11.92 -2.90
C GLY A 210 14.79 -12.13 -3.47
N LEU A 211 14.01 -11.08 -3.71
CA LEU A 211 12.69 -11.17 -4.32
C LEU A 211 12.71 -11.03 -5.85
N HIS A 212 13.71 -10.39 -6.43
CA HIS A 212 13.76 -10.15 -7.88
C HIS A 212 13.75 -11.45 -8.71
N ASP A 213 14.49 -12.47 -8.26
CA ASP A 213 14.55 -13.77 -8.94
C ASP A 213 13.48 -14.75 -8.44
N THR A 214 12.29 -14.26 -8.07
CA THR A 214 11.18 -15.07 -7.55
C THR A 214 9.87 -14.74 -8.25
N ASN A 215 8.81 -15.46 -7.93
CA ASN A 215 7.47 -15.16 -8.41
C ASN A 215 6.77 -14.04 -7.62
N SER A 216 7.50 -13.28 -6.78
CA SER A 216 6.90 -12.26 -5.91
C SER A 216 6.06 -11.23 -6.68
N ILE A 217 4.85 -10.94 -6.18
CA ILE A 217 4.01 -9.84 -6.69
C ILE A 217 4.54 -8.45 -6.33
N LEU A 218 5.53 -8.35 -5.44
CA LEU A 218 6.09 -7.05 -5.05
C LEU A 218 7.22 -6.62 -6.00
N LEU A 219 8.14 -7.53 -6.34
CA LEU A 219 9.37 -7.22 -7.09
C LEU A 219 9.85 -8.32 -8.04
N GLY A 220 9.13 -9.45 -8.11
CA GLY A 220 9.51 -10.62 -8.91
C GLY A 220 8.76 -10.71 -10.25
N ALA A 221 8.75 -11.89 -10.84
CA ALA A 221 8.15 -12.14 -12.16
C ALA A 221 6.65 -11.81 -12.25
N HIS A 222 5.93 -11.87 -11.12
CA HIS A 222 4.48 -11.58 -11.07
C HIS A 222 4.17 -10.14 -10.59
N ALA A 223 5.19 -9.28 -10.43
CA ALA A 223 4.95 -7.87 -10.17
C ALA A 223 4.26 -7.16 -11.35
N GLY A 224 4.44 -7.67 -12.57
CA GLY A 224 3.86 -7.09 -13.79
C GLY A 224 4.33 -5.65 -14.01
N ASP A 225 3.41 -4.77 -14.42
CA ASP A 225 3.74 -3.38 -14.74
C ASP A 225 4.00 -2.57 -13.47
N LEU A 226 5.23 -2.09 -13.32
CA LEU A 226 5.62 -1.25 -12.19
C LEU A 226 5.43 0.23 -12.48
N PHE A 227 4.71 0.90 -11.60
CA PHE A 227 4.61 2.35 -11.51
C PHE A 227 5.85 2.91 -10.78
N ALA A 228 6.69 3.65 -11.52
CA ALA A 228 7.91 4.24 -11.02
C ALA A 228 7.77 5.76 -10.84
N ASP A 229 7.49 6.22 -9.63
CA ASP A 229 7.33 7.65 -9.35
C ASP A 229 8.08 8.05 -8.08
N GLY A 230 9.40 7.85 -8.08
CA GLY A 230 10.23 7.95 -6.88
C GLY A 230 10.06 9.26 -6.12
N LYS A 231 10.06 10.40 -6.81
CA LYS A 231 9.85 11.72 -6.18
C LYS A 231 8.37 12.12 -6.10
N ALA A 232 7.46 11.18 -6.31
CA ALA A 232 6.02 11.35 -6.20
C ALA A 232 5.45 12.49 -7.07
N VAL A 233 6.06 12.80 -8.23
CA VAL A 233 5.62 13.92 -9.08
C VAL A 233 4.24 13.62 -9.65
N ARG A 234 4.06 12.42 -10.21
CA ARG A 234 2.78 11.98 -10.80
C ARG A 234 1.74 11.72 -9.72
N THR A 235 2.12 11.05 -8.64
CA THR A 235 1.26 10.76 -7.49
C THR A 235 0.74 12.05 -6.84
N SER A 236 1.60 13.07 -6.67
CA SER A 236 1.19 14.37 -6.13
C SER A 236 0.20 15.11 -7.04
N ALA A 237 0.38 14.99 -8.36
CA ALA A 237 -0.54 15.59 -9.32
C ALA A 237 -1.94 14.92 -9.32
N MET A 238 -2.01 13.62 -9.03
CA MET A 238 -3.27 12.88 -8.96
C MET A 238 -4.08 13.22 -7.71
N GLY A 239 -3.43 13.37 -6.55
CA GLY A 239 -4.07 13.75 -5.29
C GLY A 239 -3.91 12.71 -4.17
N ARG A 240 -4.47 13.03 -2.99
CA ARG A 240 -4.25 12.29 -1.73
C ARG A 240 -4.42 10.78 -1.84
N GLN A 241 -5.44 10.31 -2.57
CA GLN A 241 -5.73 8.87 -2.63
C GLN A 241 -4.68 8.09 -3.44
N ALA A 242 -3.98 8.73 -4.37
CA ALA A 242 -2.96 8.07 -5.19
C ALA A 242 -1.75 7.60 -4.37
N PHE A 243 -1.53 8.19 -3.19
CA PHE A 243 -0.46 7.79 -2.28
C PHE A 243 -0.80 6.54 -1.46
N MET A 244 -2.08 6.22 -1.29
CA MET A 244 -2.53 5.27 -0.27
C MET A 244 -1.96 3.87 -0.49
N GLY A 245 -1.33 3.32 0.54
CA GLY A 245 -0.65 2.02 0.49
C GLY A 245 0.67 2.01 -0.30
N ALA A 246 1.06 3.12 -0.93
CA ALA A 246 2.28 3.20 -1.72
C ALA A 246 3.51 2.93 -0.83
N PRO A 247 4.42 2.02 -1.24
CA PRO A 247 5.66 1.78 -0.52
C PRO A 247 6.68 2.89 -0.79
N GLY A 248 7.53 3.16 0.20
CA GLY A 248 8.62 4.11 0.08
C GLY A 248 9.74 3.89 1.09
N TYR A 249 10.67 4.83 1.12
CA TYR A 249 11.71 4.93 2.14
C TYR A 249 12.13 6.38 2.39
N LEU A 250 12.58 6.64 3.62
CA LEU A 250 13.52 7.73 3.91
C LEU A 250 14.93 7.15 3.88
N THR A 251 15.88 7.81 3.22
CA THR A 251 17.27 7.34 3.15
C THR A 251 18.26 8.49 3.25
N HIS A 252 19.48 8.20 3.68
CA HIS A 252 20.57 9.16 3.71
C HIS A 252 20.85 9.75 2.31
N ALA A 253 21.11 11.06 2.24
CA ALA A 253 21.37 11.76 0.97
C ALA A 253 22.85 11.73 0.56
N LEU A 254 23.77 11.70 1.54
CA LEU A 254 25.22 11.62 1.31
C LEU A 254 25.70 10.16 1.30
N GLY A 255 26.99 9.91 1.06
CA GLY A 255 27.51 8.54 0.99
C GLY A 255 27.44 7.78 2.32
N ARG A 256 27.55 6.45 2.28
CA ARG A 256 27.40 5.57 3.45
C ARG A 256 28.42 5.85 4.55
N GLU A 257 29.56 6.45 4.22
CA GLU A 257 30.57 6.93 5.15
C GLU A 257 30.04 7.98 6.14
N THR A 258 28.90 8.60 5.83
CA THR A 258 28.21 9.58 6.69
C THR A 258 27.21 8.94 7.66
N LEU A 259 27.06 7.61 7.68
CA LEU A 259 26.17 6.90 8.59
C LEU A 259 26.85 6.62 9.92
N ASP A 260 26.15 6.90 11.01
CA ASP A 260 26.54 6.62 12.40
C ASP A 260 25.76 5.43 12.98
N ASP A 261 24.52 5.23 12.53
CA ASP A 261 23.64 4.13 12.90
C ASP A 261 23.12 3.41 11.64
N LEU A 262 23.80 2.33 11.27
CA LEU A 262 23.48 1.50 10.10
C LEU A 262 22.09 0.85 10.18
N ASN A 263 21.55 0.62 11.38
CA ASN A 263 20.19 0.07 11.52
C ASN A 263 19.12 1.09 11.14
N ASN A 264 19.50 2.38 11.02
CA ASN A 264 18.66 3.49 10.62
C ASN A 264 19.17 4.17 9.34
N GLN A 265 19.91 3.44 8.50
CA GLN A 265 20.36 3.94 7.20
C GLN A 265 19.19 4.28 6.27
N ALA A 266 18.09 3.55 6.42
CA ALA A 266 16.84 3.81 5.73
C ALA A 266 15.65 3.45 6.62
N GLU A 267 14.55 4.17 6.47
CA GLU A 267 13.26 3.86 7.09
C GLU A 267 12.27 3.49 5.99
N ASN A 268 12.02 2.19 5.83
CA ASN A 268 11.09 1.66 4.83
C ASN A 268 9.65 1.79 5.34
N PHE A 269 8.76 2.29 4.49
CA PHE A 269 7.37 2.54 4.86
C PHE A 269 6.34 2.12 3.82
N ILE A 270 5.08 2.05 4.24
CA ILE A 270 3.92 2.27 3.36
C ILE A 270 3.20 3.56 3.79
N VAL A 271 2.58 4.26 2.85
CA VAL A 271 1.73 5.42 3.17
C VAL A 271 0.39 4.93 3.71
N VAL A 272 0.01 5.45 4.86
CA VAL A 272 -1.22 5.07 5.58
C VAL A 272 -2.31 6.10 5.37
N ASP A 273 -1.95 7.38 5.34
CA ASP A 273 -2.90 8.46 5.10
C ASP A 273 -2.20 9.74 4.61
N VAL A 274 -2.95 10.58 3.90
CA VAL A 274 -2.48 11.90 3.47
C VAL A 274 -3.60 12.92 3.70
N GLY A 275 -3.37 13.84 4.63
CA GLY A 275 -4.31 14.94 4.88
C GLY A 275 -4.48 15.87 3.68
N ALA A 276 -5.62 16.57 3.62
CA ALA A 276 -5.95 17.43 2.48
C ALA A 276 -4.92 18.54 2.25
N GLU A 277 -4.41 19.16 3.33
CA GLU A 277 -3.41 20.22 3.23
C GLU A 277 -2.04 19.67 2.80
N ALA A 278 -1.64 18.48 3.29
CA ALA A 278 -0.42 17.82 2.82
C ALA A 278 -0.48 17.47 1.34
N ALA A 279 -1.62 16.96 0.86
CA ALA A 279 -1.80 16.65 -0.55
C ALA A 279 -1.73 17.91 -1.42
N GLU A 280 -2.34 19.01 -0.97
CA GLU A 280 -2.27 20.29 -1.66
C GLU A 280 -0.83 20.85 -1.68
N ALA A 281 -0.10 20.75 -0.55
CA ALA A 281 1.30 21.16 -0.48
C ALA A 281 2.18 20.32 -1.42
N LEU A 282 2.00 18.99 -1.43
CA LEU A 282 2.70 18.08 -2.35
C LEU A 282 2.43 18.42 -3.82
N ARG A 283 1.17 18.68 -4.17
CA ARG A 283 0.76 19.08 -5.52
C ARG A 283 1.39 20.42 -5.91
N ARG A 284 1.34 21.41 -5.03
CA ARG A 284 1.92 22.75 -5.24
C ARG A 284 3.43 22.69 -5.43
N HIS A 285 4.12 21.85 -4.68
CA HIS A 285 5.57 21.75 -4.69
C HIS A 285 6.12 20.71 -5.67
N GLY A 286 5.26 19.97 -6.37
CA GLY A 286 5.67 18.99 -7.38
C GLY A 286 6.33 17.74 -6.78
N GLY A 287 5.90 17.32 -5.59
CA GLY A 287 6.36 16.09 -4.93
C GLY A 287 7.56 16.25 -3.98
N PHE A 288 8.25 15.14 -3.71
CA PHE A 288 9.25 15.02 -2.65
C PHE A 288 10.54 15.79 -2.89
N GLY A 289 10.85 16.15 -4.14
CA GLY A 289 12.08 16.90 -4.46
C GLY A 289 12.18 18.24 -3.75
N TRP A 290 11.05 18.91 -3.47
CA TRP A 290 11.03 20.12 -2.66
C TRP A 290 11.30 19.83 -1.17
N TYR A 291 10.72 18.76 -0.64
CA TYR A 291 10.88 18.36 0.76
C TYR A 291 12.28 17.81 1.06
N ASP A 292 12.96 17.21 0.07
CA ASP A 292 14.37 16.84 0.20
C ASP A 292 15.26 18.07 0.47
N GLN A 293 14.92 19.23 -0.11
CA GLN A 293 15.62 20.49 0.15
C GLN A 293 15.33 21.02 1.55
N ARG A 294 14.07 20.92 2.00
CA ARG A 294 13.67 21.29 3.37
C ARG A 294 14.30 20.37 4.42
N ASN A 295 14.41 19.08 4.15
CA ASN A 295 15.10 18.13 5.03
C ASN A 295 16.60 18.48 5.14
N ARG A 296 17.22 18.94 4.06
CA ARG A 296 18.60 19.44 4.09
C ARG A 296 18.72 20.70 4.93
N GLU A 297 17.82 21.66 4.76
CA GLU A 297 17.76 22.87 5.58
C GLU A 297 17.59 22.55 7.07
N LEU A 298 16.66 21.65 7.42
CA LEU A 298 16.46 21.20 8.79
C LEU A 298 17.73 20.53 9.37
N TRP A 299 18.42 19.74 8.55
CA TRP A 299 19.70 19.13 8.94
C TRP A 299 20.79 20.20 9.17
N GLU A 300 20.92 21.21 8.30
CA GLU A 300 21.87 22.31 8.46
C GLU A 300 21.61 23.12 9.74
N LEU A 301 20.34 23.36 10.08
CA LEU A 301 19.94 23.98 11.35
C LEU A 301 20.31 23.10 12.55
N SER A 302 20.04 21.79 12.45
CA SER A 302 20.31 20.83 13.54
C SER A 302 21.80 20.80 13.92
N ARG A 303 22.70 21.01 12.95
CA ARG A 303 24.13 21.01 13.18
C ARG A 303 24.64 22.21 13.99
N GLN A 304 23.83 23.25 14.10
CA GLN A 304 24.15 24.44 14.89
C GLN A 304 23.67 24.31 16.34
N LEU A 305 22.84 23.30 16.65
CA LEU A 305 22.38 23.00 18.00
C LEU A 305 23.25 21.92 18.64
N PRO A 306 23.80 22.16 19.85
CA PRO A 306 24.57 21.13 20.56
C PRO A 306 23.62 20.01 21.02
N ARG A 307 23.81 18.82 20.45
CA ARG A 307 22.95 17.66 20.73
C ARG A 307 23.11 17.18 22.17
N ARG A 308 22.00 16.99 22.89
CA ARG A 308 21.96 16.53 24.30
C ARG A 308 21.30 15.15 24.42
N GLY A 309 22.09 14.08 24.32
CA GLY A 309 21.62 12.69 24.42
C GLY A 309 21.18 12.05 23.10
N VAL A 310 20.51 10.90 23.19
CA VAL A 310 20.22 10.00 22.05
C VAL A 310 18.85 10.17 21.38
N ARG A 311 18.03 11.09 21.90
CA ARG A 311 16.66 11.43 21.41
C ARG A 311 16.42 12.94 21.52
N PHE A 312 17.46 13.74 21.25
CA PHE A 312 17.39 15.18 21.50
C PHE A 312 16.42 15.85 20.54
N PHE A 313 16.63 15.69 19.23
CA PHE A 313 15.76 16.28 18.22
C PHE A 313 14.38 15.63 18.17
N GLU A 314 14.30 14.33 18.44
CA GLU A 314 13.01 13.64 18.58
C GLU A 314 12.15 14.30 19.67
N ARG A 315 12.72 14.53 20.87
CA ARG A 315 12.00 15.20 21.97
C ARG A 315 11.74 16.68 21.68
N LEU A 316 12.73 17.37 21.11
CA LEU A 316 12.67 18.82 20.91
C LEU A 316 11.67 19.21 19.83
N LEU A 317 11.66 18.49 18.70
CA LEU A 317 10.90 18.85 17.50
C LEU A 317 9.59 18.07 17.39
N ALA A 318 9.62 16.74 17.59
CA ALA A 318 8.45 15.89 17.38
C ALA A 318 7.55 15.81 18.63
N GLU A 319 8.12 15.56 19.81
CA GLU A 319 7.35 15.55 21.07
C GLU A 319 7.08 16.95 21.62
N ARG A 320 7.81 17.95 21.14
CA ARG A 320 7.80 19.35 21.61
C ARG A 320 7.93 19.44 23.14
N ASP A 321 8.88 18.70 23.70
CA ASP A 321 9.10 18.59 25.14
C ASP A 321 9.29 19.97 25.81
N PRO A 322 8.38 20.39 26.71
CA PRO A 322 8.38 21.74 27.27
C PRO A 322 9.59 22.00 28.17
N ALA A 323 10.06 21.00 28.91
CA ALA A 323 11.22 21.16 29.79
C ALA A 323 12.52 21.30 28.97
N LEU A 324 12.63 20.54 27.87
CA LEU A 324 13.76 20.66 26.96
C LEU A 324 13.79 22.01 26.25
N ARG A 325 12.64 22.46 25.74
CA ARG A 325 12.49 23.77 25.08
C ARG A 325 12.80 24.94 26.01
N ALA A 326 12.34 24.87 27.27
CA ALA A 326 12.65 25.89 28.28
C ALA A 326 14.14 25.92 28.71
N SER A 327 14.90 24.86 28.42
CA SER A 327 16.34 24.77 28.73
C SER A 327 17.26 25.30 27.63
N LEU A 328 16.69 25.83 26.54
CA LEU A 328 17.45 26.41 25.45
C LEU A 328 17.92 27.82 25.82
N THR A 329 19.10 28.19 25.32
CA THR A 329 19.54 29.59 25.30
C THR A 329 18.73 30.39 24.27
N ASP A 330 18.80 31.71 24.34
CA ASP A 330 18.07 32.59 23.40
C ASP A 330 18.46 32.31 21.93
N ASP A 331 19.75 32.12 21.65
CA ASP A 331 20.23 31.79 20.29
C ASP A 331 19.72 30.41 19.82
N GLU A 332 19.70 29.42 20.71
CA GLU A 332 19.15 28.10 20.41
C GLU A 332 17.63 28.14 20.18
N ALA A 333 16.91 29.00 20.88
CA ALA A 333 15.48 29.20 20.70
C ALA A 333 15.15 29.78 19.31
N VAL A 334 15.97 30.72 18.81
CA VAL A 334 15.84 31.25 17.44
C VAL A 334 16.08 30.16 16.39
N LEU A 335 17.06 29.28 16.61
CA LEU A 335 17.28 28.12 15.72
C LEU A 335 16.10 27.15 15.76
N LEU A 336 15.57 26.86 16.96
CA LEU A 336 14.40 26.01 17.11
C LEU A 336 13.18 26.57 16.38
N GLU A 337 12.90 27.88 16.47
CA GLU A 337 11.78 28.51 15.77
C GLU A 337 11.86 28.29 14.25
N ARG A 338 13.06 28.40 13.67
CA ARG A 338 13.29 28.10 12.25
C ARG A 338 13.06 26.64 11.91
N MET A 339 13.47 25.72 12.78
CA MET A 339 13.23 24.28 12.60
C MET A 339 11.75 23.94 12.71
N ASP A 340 11.03 24.55 13.67
CA ASP A 340 9.58 24.41 13.83
C ASP A 340 8.86 24.94 12.58
N ALA A 341 9.26 26.10 12.04
CA ALA A 341 8.68 26.65 10.82
C ALA A 341 8.81 25.71 9.60
N VAL A 342 9.92 24.97 9.49
CA VAL A 342 10.07 23.93 8.45
C VAL A 342 9.09 22.78 8.69
N LEU A 343 8.98 22.30 9.94
CA LEU A 343 8.15 21.15 10.30
C LEU A 343 6.65 21.48 10.44
N ASP A 344 6.29 22.75 10.47
CA ASP A 344 4.89 23.21 10.49
C ASP A 344 4.21 23.05 9.12
N ASP A 345 4.98 22.83 8.04
CA ASP A 345 4.43 22.48 6.74
C ASP A 345 3.50 21.24 6.85
N PRO A 346 2.28 21.30 6.25
CA PRO A 346 1.31 20.21 6.36
C PRO A 346 1.84 18.83 5.97
N PHE A 347 2.80 18.72 5.04
CA PHE A 347 3.40 17.45 4.68
C PHE A 347 4.00 16.73 5.89
N TYR A 348 4.79 17.42 6.71
CA TYR A 348 5.45 16.81 7.87
C TYR A 348 4.45 16.36 8.94
N ARG A 349 3.27 17.00 9.01
CA ARG A 349 2.25 16.76 10.03
C ARG A 349 1.16 15.78 9.61
N GLN A 350 0.81 15.74 8.32
CA GLN A 350 -0.37 15.02 7.81
C GLN A 350 -0.05 13.95 6.77
N PHE A 351 1.22 13.75 6.39
CA PHE A 351 1.65 12.59 5.60
C PHE A 351 2.01 11.44 6.56
N LEU A 352 1.05 10.54 6.78
CA LEU A 352 1.17 9.44 7.74
C LEU A 352 1.75 8.20 7.07
N ILE A 353 2.79 7.65 7.67
CA ILE A 353 3.47 6.45 7.18
C ILE A 353 3.54 5.39 8.28
N PHE A 354 3.47 4.12 7.88
CA PHE A 354 3.77 2.99 8.76
C PHE A 354 5.22 2.56 8.54
N VAL A 355 6.04 2.65 9.58
CA VAL A 355 7.42 2.14 9.59
C VAL A 355 7.53 1.07 10.66
N HIS A 356 7.97 -0.14 10.32
CA HIS A 356 8.23 -1.17 11.32
C HIS A 356 9.58 -0.93 12.04
N PRO A 357 9.65 -0.89 13.38
CA PRO A 357 8.59 -1.10 14.39
C PRO A 357 8.06 0.21 15.00
N ARG A 358 8.28 1.35 14.35
CA ARG A 358 7.87 2.67 14.87
C ARG A 358 6.35 2.87 14.88
N GLY A 359 5.62 2.07 14.10
CA GLY A 359 4.18 2.17 13.97
C GLY A 359 3.77 3.26 12.99
N ILE A 360 2.56 3.78 13.16
CA ILE A 360 1.98 4.81 12.30
C ILE A 360 2.34 6.18 12.89
N LYS A 361 3.12 6.97 12.16
CA LYS A 361 3.51 8.33 12.57
C LYS A 361 3.54 9.29 11.36
N PRO A 362 3.41 10.60 11.60
CA PRO A 362 3.71 11.61 10.59
C PRO A 362 5.17 11.54 10.15
N ILE A 363 5.43 11.78 8.87
CA ILE A 363 6.79 11.74 8.33
C ILE A 363 7.76 12.71 9.02
N GLY A 364 7.26 13.84 9.54
CA GLY A 364 8.06 14.80 10.31
C GLY A 364 8.71 14.20 11.57
N LEU A 365 8.03 13.25 12.24
CA LEU A 365 8.62 12.54 13.38
C LEU A 365 9.83 11.71 12.95
N HIS A 366 9.72 11.03 11.82
CA HIS A 366 10.81 10.21 11.27
C HIS A 366 12.00 11.06 10.87
N VAL A 367 11.76 12.19 10.20
CA VAL A 367 12.82 13.15 9.85
C VAL A 367 13.53 13.68 11.11
N ALA A 368 12.78 14.15 12.12
CA ALA A 368 13.36 14.65 13.37
C ALA A 368 14.18 13.58 14.11
N ARG A 369 13.64 12.35 14.20
CA ARG A 369 14.33 11.20 14.80
C ARG A 369 15.65 10.90 14.10
N LEU A 370 15.68 10.99 12.77
CA LEU A 370 16.86 10.64 11.98
C LEU A 370 18.02 11.63 12.17
N LEU A 371 17.75 12.89 12.55
CA LEU A 371 18.78 13.84 12.99
C LEU A 371 19.56 13.36 14.21
N ASP A 372 18.90 12.62 15.12
CA ASP A 372 19.58 12.01 16.27
C ASP A 372 20.40 10.77 15.86
N ARG A 373 19.96 10.02 14.85
CA ARG A 373 20.54 8.71 14.48
C ARG A 373 21.73 8.82 13.55
N ASN A 374 21.66 9.66 12.54
CA ASN A 374 22.75 9.88 11.58
C ASN A 374 22.95 11.39 11.36
N PRO A 375 23.49 12.13 12.35
CA PRO A 375 23.62 13.59 12.30
C PRO A 375 24.56 14.09 11.19
N ARG A 376 25.34 13.23 10.55
CA ARG A 376 26.28 13.62 9.48
C ARG A 376 25.66 13.65 8.08
N THR A 377 24.37 13.35 7.93
CA THR A 377 23.70 13.30 6.62
C THR A 377 22.25 13.79 6.70
N PRO A 378 21.77 14.58 5.73
CA PRO A 378 20.35 14.82 5.57
C PRO A 378 19.65 13.61 4.95
N PHE A 379 18.32 13.62 4.94
CA PHE A 379 17.50 12.51 4.46
C PHE A 379 16.61 12.91 3.30
N THR A 380 16.50 12.01 2.32
CA THR A 380 15.59 12.15 1.18
C THR A 380 14.44 11.17 1.28
N VAL A 381 13.30 11.53 0.73
CA VAL A 381 12.10 10.69 0.68
C VAL A 381 11.86 10.21 -0.74
N GLU A 382 11.54 8.92 -0.90
CA GLU A 382 11.16 8.35 -2.19
C GLU A 382 10.05 7.30 -2.05
N LEU A 383 9.15 7.26 -3.03
CA LEU A 383 8.33 6.08 -3.28
C LEU A 383 9.17 5.02 -3.98
N THR A 384 8.98 3.76 -3.65
CA THR A 384 9.56 2.68 -4.45
C THR A 384 8.69 2.39 -5.66
N VAL A 385 9.26 1.73 -6.67
CA VAL A 385 8.45 1.13 -7.72
C VAL A 385 7.39 0.21 -7.10
N HIS A 386 6.16 0.25 -7.60
CA HIS A 386 5.05 -0.56 -7.11
C HIS A 386 3.99 -0.77 -8.20
N ASN A 387 3.08 -1.70 -8.00
CA ASN A 387 2.09 -2.12 -8.99
C ASN A 387 0.63 -1.98 -8.52
N LEU A 388 0.41 -1.18 -7.46
CA LEU A 388 -0.93 -0.89 -6.91
C LEU A 388 -1.93 -0.44 -7.99
N PRO A 389 -1.68 0.62 -8.79
CA PRO A 389 -2.66 1.08 -9.79
C PRO A 389 -2.69 0.24 -11.08
N THR A 390 -1.84 -0.78 -11.19
CA THR A 390 -1.62 -1.57 -12.41
C THR A 390 -1.98 -3.05 -12.17
N THR A 391 -0.99 -3.90 -11.95
CA THR A 391 -1.15 -5.36 -11.83
C THR A 391 -2.07 -5.74 -10.67
N LEU A 392 -1.91 -5.11 -9.50
CA LEU A 392 -2.73 -5.43 -8.34
C LEU A 392 -4.17 -4.95 -8.51
N TYR A 393 -4.37 -3.80 -9.18
CA TYR A 393 -5.71 -3.35 -9.55
C TYR A 393 -6.42 -4.36 -10.46
N ARG A 394 -5.75 -4.80 -11.54
CA ARG A 394 -6.27 -5.83 -12.46
C ARG A 394 -6.60 -7.13 -11.74
N ARG A 395 -5.71 -7.61 -10.86
CA ARG A 395 -5.94 -8.84 -10.08
C ARG A 395 -7.13 -8.72 -9.14
N TRP A 396 -7.25 -7.59 -8.45
CA TRP A 396 -8.39 -7.31 -7.60
C TRP A 396 -9.68 -7.29 -8.42
N GLN A 397 -9.75 -6.54 -9.53
CA GLN A 397 -10.91 -6.52 -10.43
C GLN A 397 -11.31 -7.94 -10.84
N GLN A 398 -10.36 -8.75 -11.33
CA GLN A 398 -10.63 -10.12 -11.77
C GLN A 398 -11.15 -11.00 -10.63
N ALA A 399 -10.61 -10.87 -9.42
CA ALA A 399 -11.11 -11.60 -8.25
C ALA A 399 -12.56 -11.21 -7.93
N GLN A 400 -12.88 -9.91 -7.96
CA GLN A 400 -14.25 -9.40 -7.74
C GLN A 400 -15.22 -9.93 -8.80
N LEU A 401 -14.82 -9.93 -10.07
CA LEU A 401 -15.66 -10.40 -11.19
C LEU A 401 -15.88 -11.91 -11.14
N ARG A 402 -14.83 -12.70 -10.85
CA ARG A 402 -14.96 -14.16 -10.67
C ARG A 402 -15.90 -14.52 -9.53
N HIS A 403 -15.78 -13.82 -8.40
CA HIS A 403 -16.66 -14.06 -7.26
C HIS A 403 -18.12 -13.74 -7.58
N CYS A 404 -18.38 -12.63 -8.26
CA CYS A 404 -19.73 -12.30 -8.72
C CYS A 404 -20.28 -13.37 -9.66
N ALA A 405 -19.49 -13.83 -10.64
CA ALA A 405 -19.90 -14.89 -11.55
C ALA A 405 -20.23 -16.20 -10.82
N ALA A 406 -19.53 -16.52 -9.72
CA ALA A 406 -19.75 -17.72 -8.93
C ALA A 406 -20.97 -17.64 -8.00
N THR A 407 -21.27 -16.44 -7.45
CA THR A 407 -22.27 -16.27 -6.39
C THR A 407 -23.53 -15.54 -6.84
N GLY A 408 -23.52 -14.92 -8.02
CA GLY A 408 -24.57 -14.00 -8.47
C GLY A 408 -24.63 -12.69 -7.67
N LEU A 409 -23.73 -12.50 -6.70
CA LEU A 409 -23.65 -11.32 -5.87
C LEU A 409 -22.49 -10.46 -6.33
N PRO A 410 -22.74 -9.23 -6.84
CA PRO A 410 -21.67 -8.31 -7.15
C PRO A 410 -20.81 -8.02 -5.91
N GLY A 411 -19.63 -8.65 -5.85
CA GLY A 411 -18.51 -8.41 -4.92
C GLY A 411 -18.82 -8.31 -3.43
N SER A 412 -19.19 -9.43 -2.83
CA SER A 412 -19.19 -9.62 -1.37
C SER A 412 -17.83 -10.05 -0.79
N LEU A 413 -16.71 -9.71 -1.46
CA LEU A 413 -15.38 -10.22 -1.07
C LEU A 413 -14.72 -9.39 0.03
N THR A 414 -15.07 -8.11 0.18
CA THR A 414 -14.57 -7.34 1.33
C THR A 414 -15.23 -7.86 2.60
N SER A 415 -14.46 -7.91 3.69
CA SER A 415 -14.94 -8.16 5.04
C SER A 415 -15.84 -7.02 5.52
N ASP A 416 -17.02 -6.88 4.90
CA ASP A 416 -18.13 -6.11 5.48
C ASP A 416 -18.73 -6.86 6.68
N SER A 417 -18.35 -8.13 6.87
CA SER A 417 -18.52 -8.91 8.09
C SER A 417 -17.31 -8.74 9.01
N GLY A 418 -17.39 -7.71 9.86
CA GLY A 418 -16.71 -7.78 11.16
C GLY A 418 -17.18 -8.98 11.99
N PRO A 419 -16.60 -9.23 13.17
CA PRO A 419 -16.87 -10.43 13.98
C PRO A 419 -18.34 -10.66 14.41
N ASP A 420 -19.24 -9.71 14.17
CA ASP A 420 -20.64 -9.76 14.61
C ASP A 420 -21.67 -10.03 13.47
N GLY A 421 -21.21 -10.40 12.27
CA GLY A 421 -22.07 -10.49 11.09
C GLY A 421 -23.03 -11.69 10.98
N ASP A 422 -23.00 -12.67 11.88
CA ASP A 422 -23.75 -13.93 11.74
C ASP A 422 -24.73 -14.26 12.88
N ALA A 423 -25.14 -13.24 13.64
CA ALA A 423 -26.20 -13.37 14.64
C ALA A 423 -27.46 -12.62 14.21
N GLY A 424 -28.23 -13.17 13.24
CA GLY A 424 -29.61 -12.68 13.08
C GLY A 424 -30.27 -12.82 11.72
N ARG A 425 -30.29 -14.01 11.10
CA ARG A 425 -31.37 -14.35 10.17
C ARG A 425 -31.91 -15.75 10.47
N ARG A 426 -32.79 -15.84 11.47
CA ARG A 426 -33.74 -16.96 11.55
C ARG A 426 -34.90 -16.68 10.58
N PRO A 427 -35.30 -17.65 9.74
CA PRO A 427 -36.45 -17.49 8.87
C PRO A 427 -37.73 -17.56 9.72
N SER A 428 -38.53 -16.51 9.64
CA SER A 428 -39.90 -16.49 10.16
C SER A 428 -40.77 -17.35 9.24
N THR A 429 -40.94 -18.62 9.56
CA THR A 429 -42.03 -19.45 9.03
C THR A 429 -43.28 -19.28 9.89
N GLN A 430 -44.35 -18.79 9.25
CA GLN A 430 -45.78 -19.04 9.48
C GLN A 430 -46.33 -19.08 10.92
N ARG A 431 -47.24 -18.15 11.23
CA ARG A 431 -48.70 -18.35 11.22
C ARG A 431 -49.45 -17.03 11.21
#